data_AF-A0A1U8AQ85-F1
#
_entry.id   AF-A0A1U8AQ85-F1
#
_cell.length_a   1.000
_cell.length_b   1.000
_cell.length_c   1.000
_cell.angle_alpha   90.00
_cell.angle_beta   90.00
_cell.angle_gamma   90.00
#
_symmetry.space_group_name_H-M   'P 1'
#
loop_
_entity.id
_entity.type
_entity.pdbx_description
1 polymer ?
#
loop_
_entity_poly.entity_id
_entity_poly.type
_entity_poly.pdbx_seq_one_letter_code
_entity_poly.pdbx_strand_id
1 'polypeptide(L)'
;MLAVTFCERPPPSQPTCNFADSKRISFRNAHASVPKHNFSTGSPLFSRNVRWIACRRKFNAKPTNSEIGTDQATQLPQEEITVSRNGNNPSTSFLSLLCPLLRLFNGSDPSKNRNNVLEVATSSLSTLARYPWGSRSLPNDQELAKEEPPMCLQLFEFEACPFCRRVREAMTELDLSVEVYPCPKGSLRHREMVKSYGGKEQIFCRFPFLIDPNTGVSMYESGDIVKYLFQQYGGGRSPSFGLLESTLLTGWMPTILRAGRGMMLWDKARLEPPPKKLELFSFENNPYARIVREALCELELPYILQNVGEGSSKSKLLLEISGSKEVPYLVDPNTGTQASDYKKILSYLFETYSSEK
;
A
#
# COMPACT_ATOMS: atom_id res chain seq x y z
N MET A 1 22.42 76.41 -3.78
CA MET A 1 21.49 75.45 -3.17
C MET A 1 20.97 76.07 -1.89
N LEU A 2 19.70 76.50 -1.89
CA LEU A 2 19.03 77.14 -0.76
C LEU A 2 18.64 76.13 0.33
N ALA A 3 18.58 76.65 1.56
CA ALA A 3 18.14 76.04 2.83
C ALA A 3 16.70 75.47 2.77
N VAL A 4 16.22 74.68 3.74
CA VAL A 4 15.65 75.15 5.02
C VAL A 4 15.59 74.01 6.07
N THR A 5 15.93 74.37 7.32
CA THR A 5 15.83 73.63 8.60
C THR A 5 14.49 73.92 9.30
N PHE A 6 14.03 73.06 10.23
CA PHE A 6 13.41 73.31 11.57
C PHE A 6 12.50 72.12 11.99
N CYS A 7 12.85 71.35 13.05
CA CYS A 7 12.46 71.39 14.49
C CYS A 7 11.36 70.38 14.88
N GLU A 8 11.65 69.42 15.78
CA GLU A 8 11.27 69.32 17.23
C GLU A 8 9.74 69.11 17.46
N ARG A 9 9.18 68.20 18.29
CA ARG A 9 9.52 67.50 19.56
C ARG A 9 8.47 66.34 19.83
N PRO A 10 8.63 65.49 20.88
CA PRO A 10 7.80 64.28 21.21
C PRO A 10 6.73 64.57 22.31
N PRO A 11 6.23 63.59 23.12
CA PRO A 11 5.41 62.36 22.96
C PRO A 11 3.96 62.59 23.54
N PRO A 12 3.13 61.59 23.97
CA PRO A 12 3.18 61.14 25.38
C PRO A 12 2.67 59.70 25.71
N SER A 13 2.80 59.37 27.00
CA SER A 13 2.53 58.15 27.77
C SER A 13 1.07 57.84 28.13
N GLN A 14 0.83 56.60 28.59
CA GLN A 14 -0.39 56.00 29.17
C GLN A 14 -1.07 56.83 30.29
N PRO A 15 -2.34 56.47 30.62
CA PRO A 15 -2.82 56.53 32.00
C PRO A 15 -3.40 55.20 32.54
N THR A 16 -3.31 55.08 33.86
CA THR A 16 -3.84 54.05 34.77
C THR A 16 -5.17 54.47 35.42
N CYS A 17 -5.73 53.56 36.25
CA CYS A 17 -6.73 53.71 37.34
C CYS A 17 -8.19 53.39 36.95
N ASN A 18 -9.10 52.85 37.78
CA ASN A 18 -9.07 52.07 39.03
C ASN A 18 -10.54 51.61 39.33
N PHE A 19 -10.68 50.48 40.04
CA PHE A 19 -11.75 50.05 40.98
C PHE A 19 -13.16 50.67 40.98
N ALA A 20 -14.20 49.81 40.94
CA ALA A 20 -15.39 49.91 41.79
C ALA A 20 -16.10 48.54 41.98
N ASP A 21 -16.65 48.39 43.18
CA ASP A 21 -17.09 47.21 43.91
C ASP A 21 -18.60 46.86 43.77
N SER A 22 -19.02 45.78 44.45
CA SER A 22 -20.41 45.30 44.72
C SER A 22 -21.09 44.44 43.64
N LYS A 23 -21.78 43.33 43.94
CA LYS A 23 -22.35 42.84 45.21
C LYS A 23 -22.61 41.33 45.12
N ARG A 24 -22.36 40.64 46.24
CA ARG A 24 -22.61 39.24 46.55
C ARG A 24 -24.12 39.01 46.80
N ILE A 25 -24.74 38.00 46.18
CA ILE A 25 -25.88 37.27 46.77
C ILE A 25 -25.64 35.75 46.58
N SER A 26 -25.60 35.07 47.71
CA SER A 26 -25.58 33.62 47.87
C SER A 26 -27.00 33.15 48.14
N PHE A 27 -27.43 32.05 47.50
CA PHE A 27 -28.37 31.11 48.11
C PHE A 27 -27.95 29.67 47.80
N ARG A 28 -28.26 28.80 48.76
CA ARG A 28 -27.69 27.49 49.06
C ARG A 28 -28.31 26.36 48.24
N ASN A 29 -27.47 25.34 48.04
CA ASN A 29 -27.70 23.88 48.06
C ASN A 29 -28.98 23.28 47.45
N ALA A 30 -28.77 22.40 46.48
CA ALA A 30 -29.26 21.02 46.58
C ALA A 30 -28.25 20.05 45.95
N HIS A 31 -27.90 19.03 46.72
CA HIS A 31 -27.03 17.92 46.36
C HIS A 31 -27.66 17.04 45.27
N ALA A 32 -26.87 16.66 44.26
CA ALA A 32 -26.97 15.34 43.63
C ALA A 32 -25.60 14.97 43.04
N SER A 33 -25.00 13.96 43.65
CA SER A 33 -23.71 13.35 43.33
C SER A 33 -23.79 12.50 42.06
N VAL A 34 -22.94 12.79 41.08
CA VAL A 34 -22.62 11.88 39.95
C VAL A 34 -21.09 11.87 39.78
N PRO A 35 -20.44 10.69 39.72
CA PRO A 35 -18.98 10.61 39.75
C PRO A 35 -18.36 11.12 38.45
N LYS A 36 -17.43 12.08 38.59
CA LYS A 36 -16.52 12.52 37.53
C LYS A 36 -15.36 11.54 37.41
N HIS A 37 -15.33 10.75 36.34
CA HIS A 37 -14.06 10.26 35.82
C HIS A 37 -13.47 11.32 34.91
N ASN A 38 -12.42 11.98 35.39
CA ASN A 38 -11.54 12.82 34.57
C ASN A 38 -10.78 11.90 33.61
N PHE A 39 -11.07 11.98 32.31
CA PHE A 39 -10.09 11.60 31.29
C PHE A 39 -9.69 12.84 30.50
N SER A 40 -8.40 13.11 30.59
CA SER A 40 -7.65 14.17 29.95
C SER A 40 -7.94 14.22 28.44
N THR A 41 -8.36 15.39 27.97
CA THR A 41 -8.26 15.79 26.55
C THR A 41 -6.79 15.91 26.19
N GLY A 42 -6.20 14.80 25.75
CA GLY A 42 -4.86 14.74 25.16
C GLY A 42 -4.97 14.21 23.74
N SER A 43 -5.05 15.10 22.76
CA SER A 43 -4.86 14.76 21.35
C SER A 43 -3.37 14.43 21.13
N PRO A 44 -2.97 13.24 20.66
CA PRO A 44 -1.61 13.05 20.24
C PRO A 44 -1.51 13.47 18.76
N LEU A 45 -1.15 14.73 18.54
CA LEU A 45 -0.56 15.18 17.29
C LEU A 45 0.78 14.43 17.11
N PHE A 46 0.77 13.28 16.43
CA PHE A 46 1.99 12.61 16.01
C PHE A 46 2.53 13.29 14.75
N SER A 47 3.25 14.39 14.96
CA SER A 47 4.24 14.87 14.01
C SER A 47 5.57 14.23 14.39
N ARG A 48 6.10 13.31 13.57
CA ARG A 48 7.45 12.78 13.74
C ARG A 48 8.22 12.85 12.43
N ASN A 49 9.14 13.80 12.40
CA ASN A 49 10.33 13.77 11.55
C ASN A 49 11.14 12.51 11.87
N VAL A 50 11.15 11.53 10.97
CA VAL A 50 12.05 10.38 11.05
C VAL A 50 13.38 10.77 10.42
N ARG A 51 14.39 10.90 11.28
CA ARG A 51 15.79 11.04 10.87
C ARG A 51 16.35 9.63 10.67
N TRP A 52 16.66 9.29 9.42
CA TRP A 52 17.07 7.95 9.00
C TRP A 52 18.46 7.58 9.50
N ILE A 53 18.56 6.50 10.29
CA ILE A 53 19.83 5.88 10.66
C ILE A 53 19.89 4.52 9.98
N ALA A 54 20.82 4.35 9.04
CA ALA A 54 21.07 3.08 8.37
C ALA A 54 21.79 2.11 9.33
N CYS A 55 21.16 0.98 9.66
CA CYS A 55 21.81 -0.09 10.40
C CYS A 55 21.91 -1.34 9.50
N ARG A 56 23.12 -1.59 8.97
CA ARG A 56 23.45 -2.84 8.28
C ARG A 56 23.74 -3.92 9.31
N ARG A 57 23.03 -5.04 9.27
CA ARG A 57 23.57 -6.32 9.75
C ARG A 57 23.41 -7.37 8.65
N LYS A 58 24.56 -7.81 8.12
CA LYS A 58 24.66 -8.98 7.23
C LYS A 58 24.76 -10.23 8.11
N PHE A 59 23.97 -11.25 7.82
CA PHE A 59 24.23 -12.60 8.31
C PHE A 59 24.67 -13.49 7.16
N ASN A 60 25.86 -14.07 7.28
CA ASN A 60 26.38 -15.15 6.44
C ASN A 60 26.03 -16.48 7.12
N ALA A 61 25.31 -17.36 6.44
CA ALA A 61 25.18 -18.76 6.83
C ALA A 61 26.24 -19.59 6.10
N LYS A 62 27.10 -20.29 6.87
CA LYS A 62 28.04 -21.31 6.36
C LYS A 62 27.30 -22.65 6.19
N PRO A 63 27.62 -23.47 5.17
CA PRO A 63 27.21 -24.87 5.14
C PRO A 63 28.22 -25.75 5.88
N THR A 64 27.71 -26.72 6.64
CA THR A 64 28.47 -27.78 7.29
C THR A 64 28.69 -28.96 6.34
N ASN A 65 29.95 -29.39 6.26
CA ASN A 65 30.41 -30.60 5.57
C ASN A 65 30.02 -31.87 6.33
N SER A 66 29.65 -32.92 5.60
CA SER A 66 29.88 -34.31 6.01
C SER A 66 30.09 -35.17 4.77
N GLU A 67 31.35 -35.55 4.53
CA GLU A 67 31.79 -36.53 3.54
C GLU A 67 31.82 -37.94 4.16
N ILE A 68 31.29 -38.94 3.44
CA ILE A 68 31.83 -40.32 3.20
C ILE A 68 31.05 -40.79 1.94
N GLY A 69 31.58 -41.24 0.80
CA GLY A 69 32.90 -41.69 0.37
C GLY A 69 32.74 -43.07 -0.29
N THR A 70 32.67 -43.15 -1.64
CA THR A 70 33.30 -44.24 -2.45
C THR A 70 33.19 -43.98 -3.96
N ASP A 71 34.34 -44.04 -4.61
CA ASP A 71 34.62 -43.84 -6.03
C ASP A 71 34.20 -45.00 -6.93
N GLN A 72 33.84 -44.72 -8.18
CA GLN A 72 34.46 -45.36 -9.36
C GLN A 72 34.42 -44.41 -10.58
N ALA A 73 35.60 -44.16 -11.14
CA ALA A 73 35.85 -43.34 -12.31
C ALA A 73 35.63 -44.12 -13.62
N THR A 74 35.19 -43.47 -14.70
CA THR A 74 35.64 -43.76 -16.08
C THR A 74 35.36 -42.57 -17.01
N GLN A 75 36.45 -41.90 -17.41
CA GLN A 75 36.82 -41.25 -18.69
C GLN A 75 35.85 -40.31 -19.45
N LEU A 76 36.33 -39.06 -19.62
CA LEU A 76 36.05 -38.13 -20.73
C LEU A 76 36.80 -38.57 -22.01
N PRO A 77 36.30 -38.23 -23.20
CA PRO A 77 36.96 -37.17 -23.97
C PRO A 77 36.02 -36.08 -24.54
N GLN A 78 36.62 -34.89 -24.70
CA GLN A 78 36.20 -33.72 -25.51
C GLN A 78 35.92 -34.15 -26.98
N GLU A 79 35.12 -33.53 -27.85
CA GLU A 79 34.73 -32.15 -28.20
C GLU A 79 33.31 -32.26 -28.86
N GLU A 80 32.39 -31.30 -28.81
CA GLU A 80 32.24 -30.18 -29.74
C GLU A 80 30.93 -29.45 -29.32
N ILE A 81 30.98 -28.16 -28.97
CA ILE A 81 29.77 -27.41 -28.57
C ILE A 81 29.03 -26.99 -29.83
N THR A 82 28.14 -27.85 -30.32
CA THR A 82 27.06 -27.46 -31.23
C THR A 82 25.91 -26.88 -30.42
N VAL A 83 25.59 -25.61 -30.68
CA VAL A 83 24.48 -24.88 -30.08
C VAL A 83 23.16 -25.52 -30.54
N SER A 84 22.61 -26.42 -29.72
CA SER A 84 21.24 -26.93 -29.90
C SER A 84 20.33 -26.31 -28.85
N ARG A 85 19.59 -25.31 -29.32
CA ARG A 85 18.55 -24.58 -28.60
C ARG A 85 17.31 -25.48 -28.51
N ASN A 86 17.11 -26.15 -27.38
CA ASN A 86 15.77 -26.59 -26.99
C ASN A 86 15.67 -26.85 -25.48
N GLY A 87 15.20 -25.83 -24.76
CA GLY A 87 14.71 -25.93 -23.40
C GLY A 87 13.31 -25.34 -23.36
N ASN A 88 12.30 -26.20 -23.50
CA ASN A 88 10.90 -25.84 -23.36
C ASN A 88 10.63 -25.43 -21.89
N ASN A 89 10.72 -24.14 -21.60
CA ASN A 89 10.04 -23.56 -20.45
C ASN A 89 8.59 -23.27 -20.86
N PRO A 90 7.57 -23.91 -20.24
CA PRO A 90 6.17 -23.64 -20.57
C PRO A 90 5.77 -22.17 -20.30
N SER A 91 6.51 -21.49 -19.42
CA SER A 91 6.29 -20.08 -19.05
C SER A 91 6.70 -19.08 -20.15
N THR A 92 7.67 -19.42 -21.01
CA THR A 92 8.12 -18.51 -22.08
C THR A 92 7.24 -18.58 -23.33
N SER A 93 6.57 -19.72 -23.53
CA SER A 93 5.62 -19.96 -24.63
C SER A 93 4.32 -19.16 -24.47
N PHE A 94 3.79 -19.08 -23.25
CA PHE A 94 2.52 -18.40 -23.02
C PHE A 94 2.66 -16.86 -23.07
N LEU A 95 3.78 -16.31 -22.57
CA LEU A 95 4.01 -14.87 -22.56
C LEU A 95 4.20 -14.28 -23.97
N SER A 96 4.74 -15.04 -24.93
CA SER A 96 4.90 -14.56 -26.31
C SER A 96 3.56 -14.42 -27.05
N LEU A 97 2.58 -15.29 -26.74
CA LEU A 97 1.19 -15.19 -27.23
C LEU A 97 0.45 -13.97 -26.67
N LEU A 98 0.80 -13.54 -25.45
CA LEU A 98 0.17 -12.39 -24.79
C LEU A 98 0.78 -11.05 -25.17
N CYS A 99 2.03 -11.02 -25.60
CA CYS A 99 2.75 -9.79 -25.97
C CYS A 99 2.03 -8.92 -27.02
N PRO A 100 1.44 -9.46 -28.10
CA PRO A 100 0.67 -8.67 -29.06
C PRO A 100 -0.61 -8.06 -28.44
N LEU A 101 -1.34 -8.82 -27.61
CA LEU A 101 -2.55 -8.34 -26.93
C LEU A 101 -2.20 -7.21 -25.95
N LEU A 102 -1.15 -7.39 -25.14
CA LEU A 102 -0.71 -6.37 -24.18
C LEU A 102 -0.25 -5.08 -24.86
N ARG A 103 0.33 -5.17 -26.08
CA ARG A 103 0.68 -3.99 -26.88
C ARG A 103 -0.53 -3.25 -27.45
N LEU A 104 -1.63 -3.94 -27.73
CA LEU A 104 -2.88 -3.32 -28.18
C LEU A 104 -3.52 -2.44 -27.08
N PHE A 105 -3.27 -2.75 -25.82
CA PHE A 105 -3.85 -2.05 -24.68
C PHE A 105 -2.92 -1.03 -24.01
N ASN A 106 -1.62 -1.10 -24.32
CA ASN A 106 -0.65 -0.07 -23.94
C ASN A 106 -1.04 1.27 -24.55
N GLY A 107 -1.44 2.23 -23.72
CA GLY A 107 -1.67 3.62 -24.14
C GLY A 107 -3.13 4.06 -24.15
N SER A 108 -4.05 3.29 -23.57
CA SER A 108 -5.39 3.83 -23.30
C SER A 108 -5.33 4.85 -22.15
N ASP A 109 -5.65 6.11 -22.44
CA ASP A 109 -5.69 7.20 -21.44
C ASP A 109 -6.61 6.79 -20.25
N PRO A 110 -6.06 6.61 -19.04
CA PRO A 110 -6.82 6.15 -17.89
C PRO A 110 -7.77 7.22 -17.34
N SER A 111 -7.57 8.50 -17.66
CA SER A 111 -8.43 9.59 -17.16
C SER A 111 -9.68 9.83 -18.01
N LYS A 112 -9.81 9.21 -19.19
CA LYS A 112 -10.98 9.39 -20.05
C LYS A 112 -12.20 8.64 -19.51
N ASN A 113 -13.39 9.16 -19.78
CA ASN A 113 -14.64 8.45 -19.52
C ASN A 113 -14.67 7.12 -20.29
N ARG A 114 -14.82 6.01 -19.56
CA ARG A 114 -14.84 4.65 -20.13
C ARG A 114 -16.23 4.05 -20.04
N ASN A 115 -16.44 2.97 -20.79
CA ASN A 115 -17.63 2.16 -20.64
C ASN A 115 -17.61 1.48 -19.27
N ASN A 116 -18.37 2.04 -18.32
CA ASN A 116 -18.50 1.56 -16.96
C ASN A 116 -18.88 0.07 -16.89
N VAL A 117 -19.73 -0.39 -17.82
CA VAL A 117 -20.17 -1.79 -17.86
C VAL A 117 -18.99 -2.69 -18.19
N LEU A 118 -18.18 -2.33 -19.19
CA LEU A 118 -16.99 -3.10 -19.56
C LEU A 118 -15.96 -3.09 -18.45
N GLU A 119 -15.73 -1.94 -17.81
CA GLU A 119 -14.77 -1.81 -16.70
C GLU A 119 -15.14 -2.72 -15.52
N VAL A 120 -16.40 -2.66 -15.08
CA VAL A 120 -16.88 -3.50 -13.99
C VAL A 120 -16.89 -4.97 -14.39
N ALA A 121 -17.29 -5.30 -15.63
CA ALA A 121 -17.35 -6.68 -16.11
C ALA A 121 -15.97 -7.35 -16.12
N THR A 122 -14.96 -6.74 -16.73
CA THR A 122 -13.64 -7.39 -16.78
C THR A 122 -12.88 -7.29 -15.45
N SER A 123 -13.18 -6.29 -14.60
CA SER A 123 -12.70 -6.29 -13.20
C SER A 123 -13.32 -7.44 -12.40
N SER A 124 -14.62 -7.66 -12.53
CA SER A 124 -15.35 -8.74 -11.87
C SER A 124 -14.85 -10.11 -12.31
N LEU A 125 -14.67 -10.34 -13.62
CA LEU A 125 -14.13 -11.60 -14.12
C LEU A 125 -12.71 -11.86 -13.60
N SER A 126 -11.88 -10.81 -13.54
CA SER A 126 -10.52 -10.88 -12.98
C SER A 126 -10.52 -11.19 -11.48
N THR A 127 -11.51 -10.68 -10.76
CA THR A 127 -11.73 -10.94 -9.33
C THR A 127 -12.12 -12.40 -9.14
N LEU A 128 -13.18 -12.84 -9.82
CA LEU A 128 -13.71 -14.20 -9.75
C LEU A 128 -12.69 -15.28 -10.11
N ALA A 129 -11.74 -15.00 -11.02
CA ALA A 129 -10.68 -15.93 -11.39
C ALA A 129 -9.77 -16.37 -10.22
N ARG A 130 -9.81 -15.65 -9.09
CA ARG A 130 -9.11 -16.05 -7.85
C ARG A 130 -10.02 -16.15 -6.63
N TYR A 131 -11.33 -16.27 -6.82
CA TYR A 131 -12.20 -16.63 -5.71
C TYR A 131 -11.81 -18.02 -5.15
N PRO A 132 -11.76 -18.23 -3.83
CA PRO A 132 -12.22 -17.34 -2.74
C PRO A 132 -11.14 -16.43 -2.12
N TRP A 133 -9.90 -16.45 -2.62
CA TRP A 133 -8.78 -15.74 -1.99
C TRP A 133 -8.96 -14.22 -2.04
N GLY A 134 -8.62 -13.55 -0.93
CA GLY A 134 -8.74 -12.10 -0.81
C GLY A 134 -10.17 -11.57 -0.64
N SER A 135 -11.17 -12.41 -0.37
CA SER A 135 -12.54 -11.98 -0.03
C SER A 135 -12.79 -11.86 1.47
N ARG A 136 -12.12 -12.69 2.28
CA ARG A 136 -12.40 -12.85 3.71
C ARG A 136 -11.18 -12.51 4.53
N SER A 137 -11.42 -11.97 5.72
CA SER A 137 -10.44 -11.85 6.78
C SER A 137 -10.71 -12.97 7.79
N LEU A 138 -9.80 -13.93 7.89
CA LEU A 138 -9.99 -15.09 8.74
C LEU A 138 -9.51 -14.77 10.17
N PRO A 139 -10.32 -15.11 11.19
CA PRO A 139 -9.87 -15.01 12.57
C PRO A 139 -8.74 -16.02 12.80
N ASN A 140 -7.85 -15.70 13.72
CA ASN A 140 -6.95 -16.69 14.27
C ASN A 140 -7.72 -17.47 15.34
N ASP A 141 -7.61 -18.80 15.34
CA ASP A 141 -8.23 -19.65 16.37
C ASP A 141 -7.65 -19.38 17.77
N GLN A 142 -6.52 -18.68 17.84
CA GLN A 142 -5.97 -18.15 19.08
C GLN A 142 -6.62 -16.79 19.40
N GLU A 143 -7.48 -16.81 20.41
CA GLU A 143 -8.28 -15.72 20.99
C GLU A 143 -7.45 -14.54 21.57
N LEU A 144 -6.16 -14.46 21.26
CA LEU A 144 -5.31 -13.35 21.69
C LEU A 144 -5.63 -12.14 20.83
N ALA A 145 -6.07 -11.06 21.48
CA ALA A 145 -6.43 -9.79 20.85
C ALA A 145 -5.49 -9.46 19.69
N LYS A 146 -6.07 -9.36 18.49
CA LYS A 146 -5.39 -9.06 17.25
C LYS A 146 -4.89 -7.61 17.32
N GLU A 147 -3.80 -7.38 18.03
CA GLU A 147 -3.16 -6.08 18.07
C GLU A 147 -2.63 -5.79 16.68
N GLU A 148 -3.14 -4.72 16.07
CA GLU A 148 -2.56 -4.23 14.82
C GLU A 148 -1.06 -3.99 15.02
N PRO A 149 -0.23 -4.31 14.02
CA PRO A 149 1.19 -4.03 14.11
C PRO A 149 1.42 -2.55 14.48
N PRO A 150 2.28 -2.24 15.47
CA PRO A 150 2.51 -0.86 15.91
C PRO A 150 2.94 0.09 14.80
N MET A 151 3.62 -0.46 13.78
CA MET A 151 3.97 0.25 12.55
C MET A 151 3.45 -0.52 11.35
N CYS A 152 2.85 0.20 10.39
CA CYS A 152 2.37 -0.40 9.16
C CYS A 152 3.51 -1.03 8.37
N LEU A 153 3.25 -2.23 7.84
CA LEU A 153 4.13 -2.89 6.87
C LEU A 153 4.24 -2.03 5.61
N GLN A 154 5.37 -2.10 4.91
CA GLN A 154 5.57 -1.38 3.65
C GLN A 154 5.67 -2.38 2.51
N LEU A 155 4.77 -2.26 1.53
CA LEU A 155 4.69 -3.14 0.38
C LEU A 155 4.96 -2.37 -0.91
N PHE A 156 6.01 -2.77 -1.62
CA PHE A 156 6.35 -2.28 -2.94
C PHE A 156 5.81 -3.25 -3.98
N GLU A 157 4.88 -2.79 -4.80
CA GLU A 157 4.05 -3.66 -5.62
C GLU A 157 3.46 -2.91 -6.82
N PHE A 158 2.81 -3.60 -7.73
CA PHE A 158 1.96 -2.96 -8.75
C PHE A 158 0.74 -3.84 -9.03
N GLU A 159 -0.42 -3.21 -9.29
CA GLU A 159 -1.73 -3.88 -9.28
C GLU A 159 -1.80 -5.04 -10.29
N ALA A 160 -1.22 -4.85 -11.48
CA ALA A 160 -1.22 -5.85 -12.57
C ALA A 160 -0.34 -7.08 -12.32
N CYS A 161 0.41 -7.15 -11.21
CA CYS A 161 1.34 -8.24 -10.94
C CYS A 161 0.64 -9.45 -10.27
N PRO A 162 0.73 -10.67 -10.82
CA PRO A 162 0.17 -11.87 -10.19
C PRO A 162 0.76 -12.17 -8.82
N PHE A 163 2.07 -11.95 -8.66
CA PHE A 163 2.79 -12.22 -7.42
C PHE A 163 2.49 -11.20 -6.34
N CYS A 164 2.27 -9.93 -6.71
CA CYS A 164 1.83 -8.90 -5.78
C CYS A 164 0.41 -9.20 -5.30
N ARG A 165 -0.49 -9.57 -6.22
CA ARG A 165 -1.86 -9.97 -5.88
C ARG A 165 -1.89 -11.06 -4.82
N ARG A 166 -1.09 -12.12 -4.96
CA ARG A 166 -0.98 -13.18 -3.95
C ARG A 166 -0.65 -12.63 -2.55
N VAL A 167 0.27 -11.66 -2.45
CA VAL A 167 0.60 -11.01 -1.17
C VAL A 167 -0.58 -10.17 -0.66
N ARG A 168 -1.28 -9.43 -1.52
CA ARG A 168 -2.49 -8.67 -1.14
C ARG A 168 -3.62 -9.57 -0.66
N GLU A 169 -3.78 -10.77 -1.23
CA GLU A 169 -4.73 -11.78 -0.77
C GLU A 169 -4.39 -12.27 0.63
N ALA A 170 -3.12 -12.57 0.90
CA ALA A 170 -2.64 -12.94 2.22
C ALA A 170 -2.86 -11.81 3.25
N MET A 171 -2.56 -10.57 2.89
CA MET A 171 -2.79 -9.40 3.75
C MET A 171 -4.27 -9.17 4.04
N THR A 172 -5.15 -9.41 3.06
CA THR A 172 -6.60 -9.37 3.27
C THR A 172 -7.03 -10.45 4.25
N GLU A 173 -6.55 -11.68 4.06
CA GLU A 173 -6.86 -12.82 4.92
C GLU A 173 -6.43 -12.57 6.37
N LEU A 174 -5.27 -11.95 6.56
CA LEU A 174 -4.73 -11.61 7.87
C LEU A 174 -5.31 -10.31 8.43
N ASP A 175 -6.20 -9.60 7.72
CA ASP A 175 -6.76 -8.29 8.11
C ASP A 175 -5.64 -7.27 8.44
N LEU A 176 -4.57 -7.23 7.64
CA LEU A 176 -3.43 -6.34 7.89
C LEU A 176 -3.62 -4.99 7.23
N SER A 177 -3.16 -3.92 7.88
CA SER A 177 -3.05 -2.60 7.27
C SER A 177 -1.62 -2.34 6.81
N VAL A 178 -1.48 -1.80 5.61
CA VAL A 178 -0.19 -1.76 4.91
C VAL A 178 -0.02 -0.43 4.17
N GLU A 179 1.19 0.12 4.23
CA GLU A 179 1.61 1.22 3.36
C GLU A 179 2.00 0.63 2.00
N VAL A 180 1.27 1.01 0.96
CA VAL A 180 1.52 0.56 -0.41
C VAL A 180 2.31 1.63 -1.14
N TYR A 181 3.40 1.20 -1.78
CA TYR A 181 4.26 2.01 -2.63
C TYR A 181 4.19 1.47 -4.07
N PRO A 182 3.31 2.02 -4.93
CA PRO A 182 3.11 1.50 -6.27
C PRO A 182 4.36 1.65 -7.15
N CYS A 183 4.74 0.59 -7.84
CA CYS A 183 5.95 0.49 -8.66
C CYS A 183 5.62 0.09 -10.11
N PRO A 184 4.71 0.81 -10.80
CA PRO A 184 4.37 0.48 -12.19
C PRO A 184 5.60 0.55 -13.09
N LYS A 185 5.53 -0.05 -14.28
CA LYS A 185 6.59 0.10 -15.30
C LYS A 185 6.69 1.57 -15.69
N GLY A 186 7.89 2.14 -15.62
CA GLY A 186 8.13 3.56 -15.86
C GLY A 186 8.29 4.39 -14.57
N SER A 187 7.88 3.87 -13.41
CA SER A 187 8.16 4.51 -12.11
C SER A 187 9.67 4.56 -11.85
N LEU A 188 10.16 5.73 -11.43
CA LEU A 188 11.54 5.93 -11.00
C LEU A 188 11.65 5.93 -9.48
N ARG A 189 10.76 6.67 -8.80
CA ARG A 189 10.87 6.98 -7.37
C ARG A 189 10.85 5.75 -6.48
N HIS A 190 9.76 5.00 -6.47
CA HIS A 190 9.66 3.83 -5.58
C HIS A 190 10.62 2.71 -6.00
N ARG A 191 10.89 2.56 -7.30
CA ARG A 191 11.87 1.58 -7.81
C ARG A 191 13.30 1.90 -7.36
N GLU A 192 13.68 3.17 -7.30
CA GLU A 192 14.96 3.61 -6.75
C GLU A 192 15.06 3.34 -5.25
N MET A 193 13.98 3.56 -4.49
CA MET A 193 13.94 3.17 -3.08
C MET A 193 14.21 1.67 -2.93
N VAL A 194 13.53 0.80 -3.69
CA VAL A 194 13.77 -0.65 -3.66
C VAL A 194 15.22 -1.00 -4.02
N LYS A 195 15.82 -0.35 -5.01
CA LYS A 195 17.25 -0.56 -5.34
C LYS A 195 18.19 -0.20 -4.19
N SER A 196 17.85 0.85 -3.42
CA SER A 196 18.65 1.27 -2.27
C SER A 196 18.60 0.26 -1.11
N TYR A 197 17.43 -0.36 -0.88
CA TYR A 197 17.24 -1.35 0.19
C TYR A 197 17.69 -2.77 -0.22
N GLY A 198 17.35 -3.21 -1.43
CA GLY A 198 17.53 -4.58 -1.91
C GLY A 198 18.84 -4.87 -2.64
N GLY A 199 19.67 -3.85 -2.88
CA GLY A 199 21.00 -4.01 -3.48
C GLY A 199 21.05 -3.89 -5.01
N LYS A 200 22.25 -3.59 -5.52
CA LYS A 200 22.51 -3.23 -6.94
C LYS A 200 22.30 -4.37 -7.95
N GLU A 201 22.26 -5.63 -7.54
CA GLU A 201 22.20 -6.77 -8.48
C GLU A 201 20.79 -7.26 -8.81
N GLN A 202 19.74 -6.69 -8.20
CA GLN A 202 18.34 -6.99 -8.55
C GLN A 202 17.75 -5.97 -9.54
N ILE A 203 18.59 -5.49 -10.47
CA ILE A 203 18.32 -4.44 -11.45
C ILE A 203 17.04 -4.68 -12.28
N PHE A 204 16.59 -5.93 -12.42
CA PHE A 204 15.29 -6.29 -12.98
C PHE A 204 14.23 -6.51 -11.88
N CYS A 205 14.02 -5.48 -11.05
CA CYS A 205 12.93 -5.26 -10.09
C CYS A 205 11.89 -6.40 -9.97
N ARG A 206 12.22 -7.43 -9.18
CA ARG A 206 11.25 -8.46 -8.79
C ARG A 206 10.29 -7.84 -7.78
N PHE A 207 9.01 -7.79 -8.14
CA PHE A 207 7.93 -7.39 -7.23
C PHE A 207 7.09 -8.61 -6.90
N PRO A 208 6.57 -8.74 -5.67
CA PRO A 208 6.58 -7.73 -4.59
C PRO A 208 7.88 -7.68 -3.78
N PHE A 209 8.09 -6.56 -3.07
CA PHE A 209 9.12 -6.39 -2.04
C PHE A 209 8.48 -5.86 -0.74
N LEU A 210 8.75 -6.53 0.38
CA LEU A 210 8.19 -6.21 1.69
C LEU A 210 9.28 -5.62 2.58
N ILE A 211 8.96 -4.55 3.31
CA ILE A 211 9.71 -4.08 4.48
C ILE A 211 8.80 -4.13 5.69
N ASP A 212 9.27 -4.80 6.74
CA ASP A 212 8.62 -4.84 8.04
C ASP A 212 9.43 -4.01 9.04
N PRO A 213 8.97 -2.80 9.39
CA PRO A 213 9.66 -1.95 10.35
C PRO A 213 9.61 -2.49 11.78
N ASN A 214 8.67 -3.37 12.11
CA ASN A 214 8.51 -3.93 13.47
C ASN A 214 9.62 -4.93 13.80
N THR A 215 10.04 -5.71 12.80
CA THR A 215 11.09 -6.74 12.94
C THR A 215 12.42 -6.34 12.30
N GLY A 216 12.42 -5.29 11.45
CA GLY A 216 13.58 -4.89 10.65
C GLY A 216 13.83 -5.78 9.43
N VAL A 217 12.89 -6.65 9.08
CA VAL A 217 13.00 -7.57 7.94
C VAL A 217 12.70 -6.83 6.64
N SER A 218 13.49 -7.12 5.61
CA SER A 218 13.21 -6.72 4.23
C SER A 218 13.41 -7.91 3.30
N MET A 219 12.43 -8.25 2.48
CA MET A 219 12.47 -9.49 1.68
C MET A 219 11.74 -9.40 0.34
N TYR A 220 12.22 -10.23 -0.58
CA TYR A 220 11.62 -10.50 -1.89
C TYR A 220 10.87 -11.85 -1.87
N GLU A 221 10.42 -12.27 -3.05
CA GLU A 221 9.77 -13.55 -3.31
C GLU A 221 8.40 -13.66 -2.65
N SER A 222 7.34 -13.49 -3.45
CA SER A 222 5.95 -13.51 -2.96
C SER A 222 5.59 -14.72 -2.10
N GLY A 223 6.17 -15.90 -2.38
CA GLY A 223 5.92 -17.11 -1.58
C GLY A 223 6.50 -17.00 -0.17
N ASP A 224 7.71 -16.46 -0.04
CA ASP A 224 8.39 -16.29 1.24
C ASP A 224 7.78 -15.14 2.04
N ILE A 225 7.39 -14.05 1.35
CA ILE A 225 6.61 -12.96 1.95
C ILE A 225 5.32 -13.50 2.56
N VAL A 226 4.55 -14.31 1.83
CA VAL A 226 3.31 -14.88 2.37
C VAL A 226 3.60 -15.76 3.58
N LYS A 227 4.56 -16.70 3.49
CA LYS A 227 4.93 -17.54 4.64
C LYS A 227 5.33 -16.71 5.85
N TYR A 228 6.11 -15.65 5.64
CA TYR A 228 6.51 -14.71 6.69
C TYR A 228 5.31 -14.03 7.35
N LEU A 229 4.37 -13.48 6.56
CA LEU A 229 3.19 -12.80 7.09
C LEU A 229 2.34 -13.75 7.95
N PHE A 230 2.15 -14.99 7.51
CA PHE A 230 1.41 -16.00 8.25
C PHE A 230 2.14 -16.46 9.51
N GLN A 231 3.47 -16.59 9.46
CA GLN A 231 4.27 -16.94 10.62
C GLN A 231 4.26 -15.83 11.68
N GLN A 232 4.47 -14.58 11.26
CA GLN A 232 4.66 -13.43 12.14
C GLN A 232 3.34 -12.83 12.63
N TYR A 233 2.34 -12.73 11.75
CA TYR A 233 1.08 -12.04 12.01
C TYR A 233 -0.15 -12.96 11.94
N GLY A 234 -0.01 -14.17 11.42
CA GLY A 234 -1.04 -15.21 11.42
C GLY A 234 -0.92 -16.20 12.57
N GLY A 235 -0.12 -15.91 13.61
CA GLY A 235 0.09 -16.83 14.74
C GLY A 235 0.64 -18.20 14.34
N GLY A 236 1.43 -18.26 13.26
CA GLY A 236 2.07 -19.51 12.81
C GLY A 236 1.19 -20.44 11.98
N ARG A 237 -0.07 -20.07 11.69
CA ARG A 237 -0.93 -20.91 10.83
C ARG A 237 -0.47 -20.90 9.39
N SER A 238 -0.80 -21.94 8.62
CA SER A 238 -0.53 -21.96 7.18
C SER A 238 -1.51 -21.07 6.39
N PRO A 239 -1.11 -20.56 5.21
CA PRO A 239 -2.02 -19.90 4.28
C PRO A 239 -3.21 -20.78 3.89
N SER A 240 -4.33 -20.17 3.52
CA SER A 240 -5.48 -20.89 2.97
C SER A 240 -5.07 -21.79 1.79
N PHE A 241 -5.67 -22.98 1.73
CA PHE A 241 -5.40 -23.96 0.68
C PHE A 241 -5.46 -23.34 -0.71
N GLY A 242 -4.47 -23.64 -1.56
CA GLY A 242 -4.40 -23.18 -2.95
C GLY A 242 -3.99 -21.71 -3.15
N LEU A 243 -3.80 -20.92 -2.08
CA LEU A 243 -3.41 -19.50 -2.20
C LEU A 243 -2.05 -19.36 -2.91
N LEU A 244 -1.09 -20.22 -2.56
CA LEU A 244 0.24 -20.23 -3.16
C LEU A 244 0.26 -20.94 -4.51
N GLU A 245 -0.31 -22.14 -4.63
CA GLU A 245 -0.17 -22.97 -5.84
C GLU A 245 -0.94 -22.38 -7.04
N SER A 246 -2.13 -21.81 -6.81
CA SER A 246 -3.02 -21.35 -7.88
C SER A 246 -2.48 -20.16 -8.67
N THR A 247 -1.63 -19.33 -8.07
CA THR A 247 -1.15 -18.08 -8.70
C THR A 247 -0.36 -18.33 -9.98
N LEU A 248 0.31 -19.48 -10.11
CA LEU A 248 1.06 -19.82 -11.33
C LEU A 248 0.14 -20.03 -12.54
N LEU A 249 -1.09 -20.49 -12.31
CA LEU A 249 -2.05 -20.80 -13.36
C LEU A 249 -3.11 -19.71 -13.55
N THR A 250 -3.61 -19.11 -12.47
CA THR A 250 -4.71 -18.13 -12.54
C THR A 250 -4.26 -16.70 -12.28
N GLY A 251 -3.03 -16.48 -11.82
CA GLY A 251 -2.54 -15.16 -11.44
C GLY A 251 -2.44 -14.18 -12.60
N TRP A 252 -2.18 -14.66 -13.83
CA TRP A 252 -2.01 -13.83 -15.02
C TRP A 252 -3.33 -13.48 -15.73
N MET A 253 -4.41 -14.23 -15.48
CA MET A 253 -5.73 -13.98 -16.06
C MET A 253 -6.22 -12.54 -15.81
N PRO A 254 -6.12 -11.99 -14.58
CA PRO A 254 -6.46 -10.59 -14.29
C PRO A 254 -5.75 -9.59 -15.18
N THR A 255 -4.43 -9.75 -15.38
CA THR A 255 -3.63 -8.83 -16.19
C THR A 255 -4.12 -8.77 -17.64
N ILE A 256 -4.51 -9.91 -18.21
CA ILE A 256 -5.04 -10.00 -19.58
C ILE A 256 -6.44 -9.40 -19.65
N LEU A 257 -7.33 -9.83 -18.77
CA LEU A 257 -8.72 -9.39 -18.75
C LEU A 257 -8.83 -7.88 -18.50
N ARG A 258 -7.90 -7.33 -17.72
CA ARG A 258 -7.76 -5.91 -17.44
C ARG A 258 -6.86 -5.20 -18.44
N ALA A 259 -6.45 -5.83 -19.53
CA ALA A 259 -5.73 -5.13 -20.59
C ALA A 259 -4.46 -4.39 -20.07
N GLY A 260 -3.81 -4.91 -19.03
CA GLY A 260 -2.64 -4.29 -18.42
C GLY A 260 -2.90 -3.03 -17.58
N ARG A 261 -4.14 -2.73 -17.16
CA ARG A 261 -4.41 -1.64 -16.19
C ARG A 261 -3.60 -1.82 -14.91
N GLY A 262 -3.05 -0.72 -14.39
CA GLY A 262 -2.13 -0.77 -13.24
C GLY A 262 -0.76 -1.37 -13.55
N MET A 263 -0.38 -1.53 -14.82
CA MET A 263 0.95 -2.04 -15.21
C MET A 263 1.96 -0.93 -15.50
N MET A 264 1.53 0.23 -16.02
CA MET A 264 2.39 1.31 -16.48
C MET A 264 2.09 2.62 -15.75
N LEU A 265 3.14 3.41 -15.55
CA LEU A 265 3.03 4.79 -15.07
C LEU A 265 2.29 5.60 -16.14
N TRP A 266 1.29 6.37 -15.72
CA TRP A 266 0.62 7.30 -16.60
C TRP A 266 1.51 8.51 -16.88
N ASP A 267 1.61 8.92 -18.14
CA ASP A 267 2.50 9.99 -18.59
C ASP A 267 2.19 11.35 -17.94
N LYS A 268 0.94 11.57 -17.53
CA LYS A 268 0.52 12.79 -16.82
C LYS A 268 0.51 12.66 -15.31
N ALA A 269 0.98 11.55 -14.72
CA ALA A 269 1.09 11.45 -13.27
C ALA A 269 2.00 12.56 -12.71
N ARG A 270 1.64 13.16 -11.57
CA ARG A 270 2.50 14.16 -10.93
C ARG A 270 3.83 13.54 -10.50
N LEU A 271 4.91 14.29 -10.73
CA LEU A 271 6.26 13.89 -10.33
C LEU A 271 6.44 13.94 -8.79
N GLU A 272 5.94 15.00 -8.17
CA GLU A 272 6.05 15.19 -6.72
C GLU A 272 4.93 14.44 -5.99
N PRO A 273 5.26 13.59 -5.01
CA PRO A 273 4.25 12.88 -4.25
C PRO A 273 3.47 13.79 -3.30
N PRO A 274 2.23 13.40 -2.93
CA PRO A 274 1.48 14.10 -1.90
C PRO A 274 2.24 14.10 -0.56
N PRO A 275 2.20 15.20 0.20
CA PRO A 275 2.87 15.30 1.52
C PRO A 275 2.41 14.23 2.52
N LYS A 276 1.13 13.86 2.47
CA LYS A 276 0.55 12.78 3.28
C LYS A 276 0.05 11.66 2.37
N LYS A 277 0.17 10.42 2.83
CA LYS A 277 -0.38 9.25 2.13
C LYS A 277 -1.91 9.33 2.15
N LEU A 278 -2.54 8.98 1.03
CA LEU A 278 -3.98 8.74 0.97
C LEU A 278 -4.31 7.47 1.76
N GLU A 279 -5.56 7.30 2.17
CA GLU A 279 -6.02 6.09 2.83
C GLU A 279 -7.17 5.47 2.03
N LEU A 280 -7.10 4.16 1.81
CA LEU A 280 -8.07 3.39 1.05
C LEU A 280 -8.56 2.20 1.88
N PHE A 281 -9.86 2.15 2.14
CA PHE A 281 -10.54 0.97 2.66
C PHE A 281 -10.95 0.09 1.48
N SER A 282 -10.46 -1.15 1.49
CA SER A 282 -10.60 -2.07 0.36
C SER A 282 -10.34 -3.51 0.80
N PHE A 283 -10.58 -4.47 -0.08
CA PHE A 283 -10.03 -5.82 0.00
C PHE A 283 -9.68 -6.30 -1.42
N GLU A 284 -8.80 -7.28 -1.53
CA GLU A 284 -8.24 -7.66 -2.83
C GLU A 284 -9.32 -8.10 -3.83
N ASN A 285 -10.27 -8.92 -3.38
CA ASN A 285 -11.30 -9.51 -4.23
C ASN A 285 -12.56 -8.64 -4.40
N ASN A 286 -12.43 -7.31 -4.30
CA ASN A 286 -13.51 -6.38 -4.64
C ASN A 286 -13.29 -5.78 -6.05
N PRO A 287 -14.25 -5.90 -6.98
CA PRO A 287 -14.07 -5.43 -8.35
C PRO A 287 -13.98 -3.90 -8.47
N TYR A 288 -14.73 -3.16 -7.67
CA TYR A 288 -14.71 -1.70 -7.68
C TYR A 288 -13.44 -1.15 -7.04
N ALA A 289 -12.99 -1.78 -5.95
CA ALA A 289 -11.77 -1.38 -5.27
C ALA A 289 -10.51 -1.71 -6.08
N ARG A 290 -10.51 -2.78 -6.88
CA ARG A 290 -9.46 -3.02 -7.88
C ARG A 290 -9.31 -1.84 -8.82
N ILE A 291 -10.41 -1.33 -9.37
CA ILE A 291 -10.37 -0.21 -10.32
C ILE A 291 -9.73 1.03 -9.68
N VAL A 292 -10.00 1.29 -8.39
CA VAL A 292 -9.36 2.38 -7.64
C VAL A 292 -7.86 2.12 -7.44
N ARG A 293 -7.47 0.89 -7.07
CA ARG A 293 -6.04 0.52 -6.93
C ARG A 293 -5.27 0.61 -8.25
N GLU A 294 -5.91 0.26 -9.38
CA GLU A 294 -5.35 0.45 -10.72
C GLU A 294 -5.00 1.93 -10.96
N ALA A 295 -5.92 2.84 -10.63
CA ALA A 295 -5.70 4.28 -10.78
C ALA A 295 -4.62 4.82 -9.84
N LEU A 296 -4.63 4.43 -8.55
CA LEU A 296 -3.55 4.77 -7.61
C LEU A 296 -2.19 4.29 -8.10
N CYS A 297 -2.14 3.09 -8.70
CA CYS A 297 -0.92 2.53 -9.27
C CYS A 297 -0.47 3.28 -10.52
N GLU A 298 -1.38 3.63 -11.43
CA GLU A 298 -1.11 4.39 -12.65
C GLU A 298 -0.61 5.81 -12.35
N LEU A 299 -1.07 6.40 -11.24
CA LEU A 299 -0.64 7.71 -10.75
C LEU A 299 0.60 7.66 -9.82
N GLU A 300 1.13 6.46 -9.55
CA GLU A 300 2.25 6.23 -8.59
C GLU A 300 1.99 6.84 -7.19
N LEU A 301 0.74 6.88 -6.75
CA LEU A 301 0.36 7.49 -5.47
C LEU A 301 0.60 6.52 -4.30
N PRO A 302 1.41 6.88 -3.30
CA PRO A 302 1.55 6.05 -2.10
C PRO A 302 0.31 6.20 -1.21
N TYR A 303 -0.18 5.09 -0.68
CA TYR A 303 -1.40 5.06 0.14
C TYR A 303 -1.32 4.04 1.27
N ILE A 304 -2.13 4.24 2.30
CA ILE A 304 -2.39 3.29 3.36
C ILE A 304 -3.59 2.45 2.93
N LEU A 305 -3.42 1.14 2.82
CA LEU A 305 -4.48 0.19 2.54
C LEU A 305 -5.02 -0.37 3.85
N GLN A 306 -6.27 -0.05 4.16
CA GLN A 306 -7.04 -0.66 5.25
C GLN A 306 -7.80 -1.85 4.69
N ASN A 307 -7.31 -3.07 4.96
CA ASN A 307 -8.05 -4.26 4.56
C ASN A 307 -9.35 -4.40 5.36
N VAL A 308 -10.46 -4.59 4.65
CA VAL A 308 -11.82 -4.78 5.18
C VAL A 308 -12.51 -5.91 4.43
N GLY A 309 -11.88 -7.10 4.45
CA GLY A 309 -12.50 -8.32 3.95
C GLY A 309 -13.71 -8.73 4.79
N GLU A 310 -14.53 -9.65 4.28
CA GLU A 310 -15.64 -10.23 5.06
C GLU A 310 -15.09 -10.83 6.37
N GLY A 311 -15.63 -10.38 7.51
CA GLY A 311 -15.14 -10.74 8.86
C GLY A 311 -14.12 -9.79 9.48
N SER A 312 -13.65 -8.77 8.75
CA SER A 312 -12.68 -7.79 9.27
C SER A 312 -13.25 -6.95 10.41
N SER A 313 -12.44 -6.75 11.43
CA SER A 313 -12.75 -5.87 12.57
C SER A 313 -12.85 -4.39 12.18
N LYS A 314 -12.10 -3.99 11.14
CA LYS A 314 -12.06 -2.62 10.60
C LYS A 314 -13.34 -2.21 9.89
N SER A 315 -14.25 -3.16 9.63
CA SER A 315 -15.59 -2.87 9.12
C SER A 315 -16.39 -1.95 10.08
N LYS A 316 -16.07 -1.96 11.38
CA LYS A 316 -16.66 -1.04 12.37
C LYS A 316 -16.09 0.37 12.21
N LEU A 317 -14.77 0.49 12.10
CA LEU A 317 -14.10 1.76 11.82
C LEU A 317 -14.62 2.40 10.54
N LEU A 318 -14.76 1.61 9.46
CA LEU A 318 -15.33 2.09 8.20
C LEU A 318 -16.78 2.60 8.35
N LEU A 319 -17.59 1.91 9.15
CA LEU A 319 -18.96 2.33 9.44
C LEU A 319 -19.00 3.65 10.21
N GLU A 320 -18.11 3.83 11.18
CA GLU A 320 -18.04 5.05 12.00
C GLU A 320 -17.64 6.27 11.17
N ILE A 321 -16.69 6.12 10.24
CA ILE A 321 -16.21 7.24 9.42
C ILE A 321 -17.12 7.54 8.22
N SER A 322 -17.68 6.51 7.57
CA SER A 322 -18.39 6.67 6.29
C SER A 322 -19.91 6.57 6.41
N GLY A 323 -20.43 6.07 7.54
CA GLY A 323 -21.83 5.71 7.69
C GLY A 323 -22.24 4.44 6.92
N SER A 324 -21.31 3.75 6.27
CA SER A 324 -21.53 2.53 5.48
C SER A 324 -20.40 1.51 5.70
N LYS A 325 -20.61 0.26 5.30
CA LYS A 325 -19.55 -0.76 5.21
C LYS A 325 -19.11 -1.02 3.77
N GLU A 326 -19.59 -0.21 2.84
CA GLU A 326 -19.29 -0.36 1.42
C GLU A 326 -17.86 0.07 1.11
N VAL A 327 -17.23 -0.69 0.21
CA VAL A 327 -15.90 -0.39 -0.32
C VAL A 327 -15.92 -0.39 -1.85
N PRO A 328 -15.05 0.41 -2.51
CA PRO A 328 -13.95 1.20 -1.95
C PRO A 328 -14.39 2.43 -1.15
N TYR A 329 -13.59 2.84 -0.18
CA TYR A 329 -13.73 4.16 0.47
C TYR A 329 -12.36 4.84 0.55
N LEU A 330 -12.25 6.01 -0.09
CA LEU A 330 -11.01 6.78 -0.15
C LEU A 330 -11.10 7.97 0.83
N VAL A 331 -10.03 8.19 1.58
CA VAL A 331 -9.80 9.37 2.40
C VAL A 331 -8.50 10.04 1.94
N ASP A 332 -8.59 11.32 1.57
CA ASP A 332 -7.44 12.12 1.22
C ASP A 332 -7.18 13.21 2.29
N PRO A 333 -6.15 13.04 3.14
CA PRO A 333 -5.82 14.02 4.17
C PRO A 333 -5.13 15.28 3.65
N ASN A 334 -4.75 15.34 2.37
CA ASN A 334 -4.13 16.51 1.74
C ASN A 334 -5.19 17.52 1.31
N THR A 335 -6.35 17.06 0.83
CA THR A 335 -7.47 17.94 0.42
C THR A 335 -8.67 17.89 1.36
N GLY A 336 -8.72 16.92 2.27
CA GLY A 336 -9.89 16.63 3.11
C GLY A 336 -11.00 15.86 2.40
N THR A 337 -10.75 15.36 1.19
CA THR A 337 -11.76 14.64 0.39
C THR A 337 -12.03 13.26 0.96
N GLN A 338 -13.30 12.85 1.00
CA GLN A 338 -13.73 11.49 1.33
C GLN A 338 -14.78 11.03 0.33
N ALA A 339 -14.66 9.80 -0.20
CA ALA A 339 -15.57 9.29 -1.24
C ALA A 339 -15.71 7.76 -1.20
N SER A 340 -16.94 7.27 -1.40
CA SER A 340 -17.29 5.83 -1.48
C SER A 340 -17.59 5.33 -2.90
N ASP A 341 -18.03 6.22 -3.80
CA ASP A 341 -18.32 5.84 -5.18
C ASP A 341 -17.02 5.76 -5.99
N TYR A 342 -16.67 4.57 -6.48
CA TYR A 342 -15.45 4.35 -7.27
C TYR A 342 -15.33 5.31 -8.45
N LYS A 343 -16.44 5.73 -9.09
CA LYS A 343 -16.40 6.67 -10.21
C LYS A 343 -15.95 8.05 -9.77
N LYS A 344 -16.52 8.53 -8.65
CA LYS A 344 -16.15 9.82 -8.05
C LYS A 344 -14.71 9.79 -7.57
N ILE A 345 -14.27 8.67 -6.98
CA ILE A 345 -12.88 8.46 -6.58
C ILE A 345 -11.95 8.57 -7.80
N LEU A 346 -12.26 7.89 -8.91
CA LEU A 346 -11.45 7.95 -10.12
C LEU A 346 -11.34 9.37 -10.68
N SER A 347 -12.47 10.05 -10.87
CA SER A 347 -12.49 11.44 -11.35
C SER A 347 -11.64 12.33 -10.46
N TYR A 348 -11.84 12.23 -9.14
CA TYR A 348 -11.07 12.98 -8.15
C TYR A 348 -9.56 12.71 -8.24
N LEU A 349 -9.14 11.44 -8.30
CA LEU A 349 -7.72 11.08 -8.35
C LEU A 349 -7.03 11.63 -9.60
N PHE A 350 -7.65 11.46 -10.77
CA PHE A 350 -7.07 11.95 -12.02
C PHE A 350 -7.13 13.48 -12.14
N GLU A 351 -8.15 14.14 -11.61
CA GLU A 351 -8.22 15.61 -11.58
C GLU A 351 -7.21 16.21 -10.59
N THR A 352 -7.06 15.61 -9.41
CA THR A 352 -6.26 16.16 -8.31
C THR A 352 -4.78 15.83 -8.44
N TYR A 353 -4.43 14.66 -9.01
CA TYR A 353 -3.06 14.15 -9.02
C TYR A 353 -2.47 13.95 -10.42
N SER A 354 -3.09 14.54 -11.45
CA SER A 354 -2.44 14.74 -12.73
C SER A 354 -1.62 16.04 -12.74
N SER A 355 -0.56 16.04 -13.55
CA SER A 355 0.13 17.26 -13.94
C SER A 355 -0.82 18.12 -14.78
N GLU A 356 -0.86 19.42 -14.49
CA GLU A 356 -1.56 20.38 -15.34
C GLU A 356 -0.89 20.38 -16.72
N LYS A 357 -1.71 20.40 -17.78
CA LYS A 357 -1.25 20.41 -19.17
C LYS A 357 -0.44 21.65 -19.52
#